data_AF-A0A7Y6XHY9-F1
#
_entry.id   AF-A0A7Y6XHY9-F1
#
_cell.length_a   1.000
_cell.length_b   1.000
_cell.length_c   1.000
_cell.angle_alpha   90.00
_cell.angle_beta   90.00
_cell.angle_gamma   90.00
#
_symmetry.space_group_name_H-M   'P 1'
#
loop_
_entity.id
_entity.type
_entity.pdbx_description
1 polymer ?
#
loop_
_entity_poly.entity_id
_entity_poly.type
_entity_poly.pdbx_seq_one_letter_code
_entity_poly.pdbx_strand_id
1 'polypeptide(L)'
;MFRRLTQALRLLARSIPGPSSDEGTPRGGAVPSEEAPDSARRAPAARRASQQPGRASRYFDLHDDFRNPARRELSDPVALDGKKPRSVWSFTSGAPVSHQGRLKLTAEPPGRPLDFSLAGAGLTPIVHATVASIFRELAPEDVQLIPVEVEGEPEPFFILVATRLIPCLDERACAEVSHYTAEDGPPERVGHYRTVRGLRIDATKTQGARVLRTWGWPVSLIVSEGIKEALEHAGVSGLRFAEVTPPSPARKRRRKTRSKPRRG
;
A
#
# COMPACT_ATOMS: atom_id res chain seq x y z
N MET A 1 -2.22 6.57 -24.22
CA MET A 1 -2.14 6.65 -22.75
C MET A 1 -0.80 6.17 -22.16
N PHE A 2 -0.22 5.02 -22.59
CA PHE A 2 1.04 4.48 -22.02
C PHE A 2 2.27 5.42 -21.97
N ARG A 3 2.33 6.51 -22.75
CA ARG A 3 3.48 7.45 -22.76
C ARG A 3 3.59 8.37 -21.52
N ARG A 4 2.53 8.59 -20.73
CA ARG A 4 2.64 9.42 -19.51
C ARG A 4 3.20 8.63 -18.31
N LEU A 5 2.92 7.33 -18.23
CA LEU A 5 3.43 6.43 -17.18
C LEU A 5 4.98 6.34 -17.22
N THR A 6 5.56 6.28 -18.41
CA THR A 6 7.02 6.26 -18.62
C THR A 6 7.72 7.60 -18.36
N GLN A 7 6.99 8.71 -18.27
CA GLN A 7 7.56 10.01 -17.93
C GLN A 7 7.62 10.23 -16.41
N ALA A 8 6.62 9.73 -15.66
CA ALA A 8 6.61 9.75 -14.19
C ALA A 8 7.81 9.01 -13.59
N LEU A 9 8.15 7.83 -14.13
CA LEU A 9 9.35 7.04 -13.77
C LEU A 9 10.67 7.81 -13.92
N ARG A 10 10.75 8.86 -14.76
CA ARG A 10 11.98 9.63 -14.93
C ARG A 10 12.29 10.55 -13.75
N LEU A 11 11.32 10.96 -12.94
CA LEU A 11 11.50 11.97 -11.87
C LEU A 11 11.80 11.39 -10.48
N LEU A 12 11.90 10.07 -10.32
CA LEU A 12 12.18 9.40 -9.04
C LEU A 12 13.60 9.64 -8.47
N ALA A 13 14.52 10.22 -9.25
CA ALA A 13 15.96 10.17 -9.01
C ALA A 13 16.55 11.27 -8.08
N ARG A 14 15.76 11.94 -7.24
CA ARG A 14 16.25 13.09 -6.43
C ARG A 14 16.01 13.02 -4.92
N SER A 15 15.46 11.94 -4.37
CA SER A 15 15.13 11.88 -2.92
C SER A 15 15.17 10.47 -2.32
N ILE A 16 16.17 9.66 -2.68
CA ILE A 16 16.47 8.41 -1.97
C ILE A 16 17.73 8.66 -1.12
N PRO A 17 17.62 8.76 0.23
CA PRO A 17 18.79 8.85 1.09
C PRO A 17 19.50 7.50 1.19
N GLY A 18 20.84 7.50 1.12
CA GLY A 18 21.67 6.34 1.40
C GLY A 18 21.84 6.09 2.91
N PRO A 19 22.32 4.89 3.32
CA PRO A 19 22.49 4.56 4.73
C PRO A 19 23.70 5.29 5.34
N SER A 20 23.46 6.03 6.42
CA SER A 20 24.50 6.55 7.30
C SER A 20 24.68 5.62 8.50
N SER A 21 25.90 5.12 8.70
CA SER A 21 26.30 4.43 9.93
C SER A 21 26.46 5.43 11.06
N ASP A 22 25.89 5.15 12.24
CA ASP A 22 26.56 5.51 13.50
C ASP A 22 26.11 4.58 14.64
N GLU A 23 27.02 4.32 15.57
CA GLU A 23 26.92 3.26 16.58
C GLU A 23 27.06 3.84 18.00
N GLY A 24 26.09 3.60 18.88
CA GLY A 24 26.11 4.20 20.22
C GLY A 24 25.15 3.52 21.21
N THR A 25 25.71 2.71 22.11
CA THR A 25 24.99 2.08 23.24
C THR A 25 25.35 2.79 24.54
N PRO A 26 24.42 2.90 25.51
CA PRO A 26 24.70 2.26 26.81
C PRO A 26 23.53 1.44 27.37
N ARG A 27 23.87 0.60 28.35
CA ARG A 27 22.99 -0.41 28.98
C ARG A 27 22.34 0.10 30.28
N GLY A 28 21.22 -0.53 30.66
CA GLY A 28 21.01 -0.98 32.05
C GLY A 28 19.75 -0.49 32.77
N GLY A 29 18.92 -1.43 33.27
CA GLY A 29 17.85 -1.16 34.22
C GLY A 29 16.62 -2.08 34.14
N ALA A 30 16.39 -2.89 35.18
CA ALA A 30 15.22 -3.76 35.39
C ALA A 30 15.17 -4.11 36.90
N VAL A 31 14.10 -4.60 37.53
CA VAL A 31 12.75 -5.11 37.18
C VAL A 31 11.79 -4.63 38.32
N PRO A 32 10.57 -5.16 38.64
CA PRO A 32 9.61 -6.06 37.95
C PRO A 32 8.11 -5.62 37.98
N SER A 33 7.29 -6.40 37.26
CA SER A 33 5.89 -6.85 37.50
C SER A 33 4.86 -6.04 38.32
N GLU A 34 3.64 -5.93 37.77
CA GLU A 34 2.39 -6.28 38.49
C GLU A 34 1.26 -6.71 37.52
N GLU A 35 0.16 -7.25 38.06
CA GLU A 35 -0.76 -8.16 37.35
C GLU A 35 -1.98 -7.51 36.64
N ALA A 36 -2.73 -8.33 35.89
CA ALA A 36 -3.89 -7.95 35.07
C ALA A 36 -5.18 -7.67 35.89
N PRO A 37 -6.28 -7.27 35.22
CA PRO A 37 -7.25 -8.34 34.94
C PRO A 37 -7.93 -8.34 33.55
N ASP A 38 -8.44 -9.53 33.26
CA ASP A 38 -9.33 -9.98 32.19
C ASP A 38 -10.33 -8.97 31.60
N SER A 39 -10.32 -8.84 30.27
CA SER A 39 -11.45 -8.30 29.49
C SER A 39 -11.65 -9.06 28.16
N ALA A 40 -11.68 -10.40 28.23
CA ALA A 40 -11.92 -11.26 27.06
C ALA A 40 -13.37 -11.20 26.52
N ARG A 41 -13.79 -10.08 25.93
CA ARG A 41 -15.08 -9.98 25.20
C ARG A 41 -14.93 -9.44 23.78
N ARG A 42 -15.00 -10.38 22.83
CA ARG A 42 -15.33 -10.21 21.39
C ARG A 42 -14.44 -9.26 20.58
N ALA A 43 -13.25 -9.75 20.20
CA ALA A 43 -12.56 -9.20 19.03
C ALA A 43 -13.43 -9.37 17.75
N PRO A 44 -13.54 -8.37 16.86
CA PRO A 44 -14.32 -8.46 15.64
C PRO A 44 -13.74 -9.51 14.67
N ALA A 45 -14.60 -10.08 13.81
CA ALA A 45 -14.25 -11.21 12.94
C ALA A 45 -13.01 -10.96 12.07
N ALA A 46 -12.77 -9.71 11.65
CA ALA A 46 -11.58 -9.29 10.92
C ALA A 46 -10.26 -9.60 11.65
N ARG A 47 -10.18 -9.41 12.98
CA ARG A 47 -8.99 -9.78 13.78
C ARG A 47 -8.79 -11.31 13.85
N ARG A 48 -9.87 -12.09 13.71
CA ARG A 48 -9.83 -13.56 13.77
C ARG A 48 -9.40 -14.18 12.45
N ALA A 49 -9.75 -13.58 11.31
CA ALA A 49 -9.28 -13.98 9.99
C ALA A 49 -7.75 -13.90 9.86
N SER A 50 -7.13 -12.88 10.45
CA SER A 50 -5.67 -12.68 10.46
C SER A 50 -4.86 -13.63 11.36
N GLN A 51 -5.51 -14.53 12.13
CA GLN A 51 -4.84 -15.39 13.11
C GLN A 51 -4.90 -16.90 12.81
N GLN A 52 -5.36 -17.33 11.63
CA GLN A 52 -5.29 -18.76 11.26
C GLN A 52 -3.88 -19.16 10.79
N PRO A 53 -3.09 -19.93 11.57
CA PRO A 53 -1.74 -20.31 11.17
C PRO A 53 -1.84 -21.42 10.13
N GLY A 54 -1.60 -21.08 8.85
CA GLY A 54 -1.61 -22.05 7.75
C GLY A 54 -2.29 -21.61 6.46
N ARG A 55 -2.93 -20.44 6.40
CA ARG A 55 -3.32 -19.78 5.13
C ARG A 55 -2.16 -18.87 4.72
N ALA A 56 -1.67 -19.01 3.47
CA ALA A 56 -0.67 -18.09 2.95
C ALA A 56 -1.29 -16.68 2.85
N SER A 57 -0.65 -15.68 3.46
CA SER A 57 -1.14 -14.30 3.44
C SER A 57 -1.23 -13.80 2.00
N ARG A 58 -2.44 -13.46 1.54
CA ARG A 58 -2.65 -12.89 0.21
C ARG A 58 -2.55 -11.38 0.24
N TYR A 59 -1.93 -10.82 -0.79
CA TYR A 59 -1.75 -9.38 -0.96
C TYR A 59 -2.14 -8.94 -2.36
N PHE A 60 -2.59 -7.69 -2.44
CA PHE A 60 -3.15 -7.10 -3.64
C PHE A 60 -2.59 -5.69 -3.85
N ASP A 61 -2.24 -5.32 -5.08
CA ASP A 61 -2.01 -3.93 -5.44
C ASP A 61 -3.37 -3.24 -5.56
N LEU A 62 -3.60 -2.22 -4.71
CA LEU A 62 -4.78 -1.38 -4.68
C LEU A 62 -4.55 -0.17 -5.57
N HIS A 63 -5.31 -0.08 -6.67
CA HIS A 63 -5.13 0.93 -7.70
C HIS A 63 -6.45 1.61 -8.07
N ASP A 64 -6.35 2.82 -8.63
CA ASP A 64 -7.45 3.55 -9.25
C ASP A 64 -8.17 2.75 -10.36
N ASP A 65 -9.50 2.81 -10.39
CA ASP A 65 -10.29 2.42 -11.56
C ASP A 65 -10.30 3.52 -12.64
N PHE A 66 -9.20 3.61 -13.39
CA PHE A 66 -9.08 4.47 -14.58
C PHE A 66 -10.10 4.21 -15.71
N ARG A 67 -10.96 3.18 -15.60
CA ARG A 67 -12.00 2.85 -16.60
C ARG A 67 -13.40 3.24 -16.11
N ASN A 68 -13.54 3.70 -14.87
CA ASN A 68 -14.80 4.19 -14.34
C ASN A 68 -15.20 5.48 -15.08
N PRO A 69 -16.35 5.54 -15.77
CA PRO A 69 -16.76 6.73 -16.53
C PRO A 69 -17.08 7.94 -15.63
N ALA A 70 -17.32 7.73 -14.33
CA ALA A 70 -17.49 8.80 -13.35
C ALA A 70 -16.17 9.29 -12.72
N ARG A 71 -15.02 8.76 -13.19
CA ARG A 71 -13.71 9.15 -12.64
C ARG A 71 -13.35 10.59 -13.03
N ARG A 72 -13.09 11.40 -12.01
CA ARG A 72 -12.52 12.75 -12.14
C ARG A 72 -11.00 12.72 -12.13
N GLU A 73 -10.37 13.68 -12.77
CA GLU A 73 -8.94 13.97 -12.60
C GLU A 73 -8.77 14.86 -11.36
N LEU A 74 -7.97 14.37 -10.40
CA LEU A 74 -7.64 15.08 -9.17
C LEU A 74 -6.25 15.69 -9.30
N SER A 75 -6.11 16.99 -8.99
CA SER A 75 -4.82 17.68 -9.06
C SER A 75 -3.80 17.14 -8.07
N ASP A 76 -2.50 17.45 -8.25
CA ASP A 76 -1.53 17.27 -7.16
C ASP A 76 -2.02 18.03 -5.91
N PRO A 77 -1.94 17.43 -4.69
CA PRO A 77 -2.26 18.15 -3.46
C PRO A 77 -1.31 19.33 -3.23
N VAL A 78 -1.85 20.50 -2.94
CA VAL A 78 -1.10 21.73 -2.64
C VAL A 78 -1.51 22.28 -1.28
N ALA A 79 -0.61 22.99 -0.60
CA ALA A 79 -0.98 23.72 0.61
C ALA A 79 -1.96 24.87 0.28
N LEU A 80 -2.79 25.27 1.24
CA LEU A 80 -3.74 26.38 1.05
C LEU A 80 -3.06 27.71 0.65
N ASP A 81 -1.81 27.93 1.06
CA ASP A 81 -0.99 29.08 0.68
C ASP A 81 -0.40 28.99 -0.75
N GLY A 82 -0.81 27.98 -1.52
CA GLY A 82 -0.38 27.73 -2.90
C GLY A 82 0.97 27.04 -3.03
N LYS A 83 1.69 26.75 -1.93
CA LYS A 83 2.98 26.06 -2.02
C LYS A 83 2.77 24.59 -2.41
N LYS A 84 3.48 24.16 -3.45
CA LYS A 84 3.55 22.75 -3.86
C LYS A 84 4.43 21.95 -2.88
N PRO A 85 4.15 20.66 -2.64
CA PRO A 85 5.06 19.76 -1.94
C PRO A 85 6.46 19.76 -2.57
N ARG A 86 7.51 19.56 -1.74
CA ARG A 86 8.91 19.52 -2.21
C ARG A 86 9.17 18.46 -3.30
N SER A 87 8.38 17.39 -3.31
CA SER A 87 8.38 16.35 -4.34
C SER A 87 6.95 15.90 -4.59
N VAL A 88 6.61 15.59 -5.85
CA VAL A 88 5.32 14.96 -6.19
C VAL A 88 5.16 13.59 -5.51
N TRP A 89 6.27 12.94 -5.16
CA TRP A 89 6.29 11.63 -4.48
C TRP A 89 6.26 11.74 -2.94
N SER A 90 6.07 12.93 -2.37
CA SER A 90 6.11 13.13 -0.91
C SER A 90 5.15 12.20 -0.16
N PHE A 91 3.96 11.94 -0.69
CA PHE A 91 2.92 11.11 -0.06
C PHE A 91 2.98 9.62 -0.42
N THR A 92 3.86 9.21 -1.35
CA THR A 92 3.96 7.84 -1.84
C THR A 92 5.35 7.21 -1.63
N SER A 93 6.26 7.92 -0.95
CA SER A 93 7.62 7.49 -0.59
C SER A 93 7.70 6.21 0.27
N GLY A 94 6.60 5.82 0.93
CA GLY A 94 6.59 4.69 1.88
C GLY A 94 7.03 5.06 3.30
N ALA A 95 7.08 6.36 3.63
CA ALA A 95 7.45 6.87 4.95
C ALA A 95 6.41 7.89 5.47
N PRO A 96 6.31 8.11 6.79
CA PRO A 96 5.51 9.19 7.36
C PRO A 96 5.89 10.57 6.80
N VAL A 97 4.90 11.41 6.58
CA VAL A 97 5.06 12.76 6.03
C VAL A 97 4.89 13.80 7.14
N SER A 98 5.97 14.52 7.42
CA SER A 98 5.94 15.75 8.22
C SER A 98 5.33 16.89 7.40
N HIS A 99 3.99 16.99 7.42
CA HIS A 99 3.25 18.12 6.86
C HIS A 99 2.63 18.97 7.97
N GLN A 100 2.69 20.29 7.80
CA GLN A 100 1.99 21.27 8.64
C GLN A 100 1.13 22.15 7.75
N GLY A 101 -0.15 22.29 8.10
CA GLY A 101 -1.12 23.06 7.34
C GLY A 101 -2.27 22.22 6.79
N ARG A 102 -3.15 22.89 6.05
CA ARG A 102 -4.26 22.29 5.28
C ARG A 102 -3.83 22.13 3.83
N LEU A 103 -4.19 20.99 3.25
CA LEU A 103 -3.99 20.68 1.83
C LEU A 103 -5.31 20.82 1.08
N LYS A 104 -5.24 21.20 -0.19
CA LYS A 104 -6.36 21.16 -1.13
C LYS A 104 -5.97 20.54 -2.46
N LEU A 105 -6.97 20.07 -3.20
CA LEU A 105 -6.85 19.61 -4.58
C LEU A 105 -8.12 19.96 -5.38
N THR A 106 -7.96 20.22 -6.67
CA THR A 106 -9.10 20.45 -7.59
C THR A 106 -9.57 19.11 -8.17
N ALA A 107 -10.83 19.05 -8.62
CA ALA A 107 -11.45 17.85 -9.17
C ALA A 107 -12.21 18.18 -10.47
N GLU A 108 -11.71 17.70 -11.61
CA GLU A 108 -12.24 18.04 -12.94
C GLU A 108 -12.52 16.80 -13.82
N PRO A 109 -13.60 16.78 -14.61
CA PRO A 109 -14.73 17.71 -14.57
C PRO A 109 -15.55 17.54 -13.27
N PRO A 110 -16.44 18.50 -12.94
CA PRO A 110 -17.39 18.34 -11.85
C PRO A 110 -18.24 17.07 -12.00
N GLY A 111 -18.53 16.40 -10.88
CA GLY A 111 -19.24 15.13 -10.86
C GLY A 111 -19.24 14.53 -9.46
N ARG A 112 -19.93 13.40 -9.27
CA ARG A 112 -20.00 12.72 -7.95
C ARG A 112 -18.60 12.25 -7.50
N PRO A 113 -18.23 12.41 -6.21
CA PRO A 113 -16.99 11.84 -5.70
C PRO A 113 -16.96 10.31 -5.80
N LEU A 114 -15.75 9.77 -5.91
CA LEU A 114 -15.43 8.36 -5.70
C LEU A 114 -14.79 8.20 -4.32
N ASP A 115 -15.00 7.06 -3.68
CA ASP A 115 -14.48 6.79 -2.33
C ASP A 115 -12.96 6.60 -2.31
N PHE A 116 -12.39 6.20 -3.44
CA PHE A 116 -10.96 6.06 -3.69
C PHE A 116 -10.59 6.66 -5.06
N SER A 117 -9.47 7.39 -5.14
CA SER A 117 -8.88 7.87 -6.39
C SER A 117 -7.39 8.16 -6.21
N LEU A 118 -6.61 8.12 -7.30
CA LEU A 118 -5.21 8.56 -7.30
C LEU A 118 -5.08 9.96 -7.91
N ALA A 119 -4.46 10.87 -7.16
CA ALA A 119 -4.33 12.28 -7.50
C ALA A 119 -2.92 12.66 -7.97
N GLY A 120 -2.88 13.58 -8.93
CA GLY A 120 -1.67 14.23 -9.43
C GLY A 120 -0.66 13.32 -10.11
N ALA A 121 0.50 13.90 -10.42
CA ALA A 121 1.66 13.16 -10.94
C ALA A 121 2.20 12.16 -9.91
N GLY A 122 2.02 12.46 -8.62
CA GLY A 122 2.45 11.63 -7.49
C GLY A 122 1.72 10.29 -7.30
N LEU A 123 0.63 10.06 -8.04
CA LEU A 123 -0.31 8.95 -7.82
C LEU A 123 -0.69 8.83 -6.34
N THR A 124 -1.03 9.98 -5.74
CA THR A 124 -1.30 10.12 -4.31
C THR A 124 -2.68 9.55 -3.99
N PRO A 125 -2.81 8.54 -3.11
CA PRO A 125 -4.13 8.00 -2.79
C PRO A 125 -4.98 8.98 -1.98
N ILE A 126 -6.09 9.41 -2.58
CA ILE A 126 -7.13 10.21 -1.95
C ILE A 126 -8.29 9.28 -1.60
N VAL A 127 -8.73 9.34 -0.35
CA VAL A 127 -9.75 8.45 0.20
C VAL A 127 -10.82 9.23 0.95
N HIS A 128 -12.08 8.82 0.76
CA HIS A 128 -13.21 9.34 1.53
C HIS A 128 -13.13 8.90 3.01
N ALA A 129 -13.81 9.61 3.92
CA ALA A 129 -13.80 9.33 5.35
C ALA A 129 -14.19 7.89 5.73
N THR A 130 -15.11 7.25 4.99
CA THR A 130 -15.47 5.84 5.18
C THR A 130 -14.26 4.93 4.97
N VAL A 131 -13.52 5.13 3.88
CA VAL A 131 -12.31 4.37 3.54
C VAL A 131 -11.19 4.67 4.53
N ALA A 132 -10.98 5.94 4.87
CA ALA A 132 -10.00 6.35 5.89
C ALA A 132 -10.26 5.66 7.25
N SER A 133 -11.52 5.47 7.62
CA SER A 133 -11.90 4.79 8.87
C SER A 133 -11.56 3.30 8.85
N ILE A 134 -11.76 2.60 7.72
CA ILE A 134 -11.35 1.20 7.54
C ILE A 134 -9.85 1.04 7.73
N PHE A 135 -9.04 1.91 7.10
CA PHE A 135 -7.59 1.89 7.24
C PHE A 135 -7.13 2.19 8.68
N ARG A 136 -7.77 3.16 9.35
CA ARG A 136 -7.51 3.52 10.75
C ARG A 136 -7.81 2.38 11.72
N GLU A 137 -8.90 1.63 11.51
CA GLU A 137 -9.26 0.50 12.39
C GLU A 137 -8.37 -0.73 12.15
N LEU A 138 -8.14 -1.07 10.88
CA LEU A 138 -7.53 -2.34 10.51
C LEU A 138 -6.00 -2.29 10.41
N ALA A 139 -5.40 -1.13 10.15
CA ALA A 139 -3.96 -0.99 9.92
C ALA A 139 -3.35 0.33 10.48
N PRO A 140 -3.64 0.73 11.73
CA PRO A 140 -3.22 2.02 12.28
C PRO A 140 -1.70 2.26 12.26
N GLU A 141 -0.90 1.20 12.46
CA GLU A 141 0.57 1.29 12.48
C GLU A 141 1.20 1.36 11.07
N ASP A 142 0.43 1.02 10.03
CA ASP A 142 0.92 0.93 8.65
C ASP A 142 0.59 2.18 7.81
N VAL A 143 -0.22 3.10 8.35
CA VAL A 143 -0.79 4.23 7.60
C VAL A 143 -0.74 5.55 8.37
N GLN A 144 -0.60 6.64 7.64
CA GLN A 144 -0.88 7.99 8.11
C GLN A 144 -1.98 8.58 7.24
N LEU A 145 -2.98 9.19 7.88
CA LEU A 145 -4.12 9.83 7.21
C LEU A 145 -4.01 11.34 7.39
N ILE A 146 -3.84 12.08 6.29
CA ILE A 146 -3.68 13.55 6.31
C ILE A 146 -4.95 14.17 5.72
N PRO A 147 -5.71 15.01 6.46
CA PRO A 147 -6.89 15.67 5.92
C PRO A 147 -6.58 16.50 4.67
N VAL A 148 -7.46 16.46 3.67
CA VAL A 148 -7.33 17.23 2.42
C VAL A 148 -8.70 17.70 1.93
N GLU A 149 -8.76 18.94 1.47
CA GLU A 149 -9.94 19.53 0.86
C GLU A 149 -10.01 19.16 -0.63
N VAL A 150 -11.14 18.61 -1.05
CA VAL A 150 -11.45 18.38 -2.47
C VAL A 150 -12.40 19.47 -2.90
N GLU A 151 -12.04 20.23 -3.94
CA GLU A 151 -12.86 21.34 -4.42
C GLU A 151 -14.26 20.86 -4.83
N GLY A 152 -15.29 21.56 -4.34
CA GLY A 152 -16.70 21.21 -4.57
C GLY A 152 -17.26 20.14 -3.61
N GLU A 153 -16.45 19.51 -2.77
CA GLU A 153 -16.91 18.48 -1.83
C GLU A 153 -17.10 19.02 -0.41
N PRO A 154 -18.29 18.83 0.21
CA PRO A 154 -18.50 19.15 1.62
C PRO A 154 -18.04 18.02 2.56
N GLU A 155 -17.87 16.79 2.07
CA GLU A 155 -17.49 15.63 2.87
C GLU A 155 -15.96 15.51 3.06
N PRO A 156 -15.48 15.01 4.20
CA PRO A 156 -14.05 14.97 4.48
C PRO A 156 -13.29 13.88 3.70
N PHE A 157 -12.20 14.29 3.04
CA PHE A 157 -11.25 13.42 2.38
C PHE A 157 -9.88 13.43 3.08
N PHE A 158 -9.12 12.36 2.84
CA PHE A 158 -7.79 12.16 3.40
C PHE A 158 -6.82 11.69 2.32
N ILE A 159 -5.57 12.15 2.41
CA ILE A 159 -4.45 11.46 1.77
C ILE A 159 -4.12 10.23 2.62
N LEU A 160 -4.11 9.05 1.98
CA LEU A 160 -3.66 7.80 2.57
C LEU A 160 -2.17 7.59 2.25
N VAL A 161 -1.32 7.88 3.22
CA VAL A 161 0.11 7.58 3.19
C VAL A 161 0.32 6.19 3.79
N ALA A 162 0.92 5.27 3.04
CA ALA A 162 1.42 4.02 3.60
C ALA A 162 2.84 4.24 4.14
N THR A 163 3.09 3.91 5.40
CA THR A 163 4.32 4.26 6.15
C THR A 163 5.34 3.13 6.22
N ARG A 164 5.04 1.98 5.58
CA ARG A 164 5.87 0.78 5.55
C ARG A 164 6.49 0.59 4.17
N LEU A 165 7.76 0.97 4.00
CA LEU A 165 8.55 0.67 2.80
C LEU A 165 9.32 -0.65 3.00
N ILE A 166 8.95 -1.72 2.29
CA ILE A 166 9.45 -3.07 2.58
C ILE A 166 10.09 -3.75 1.35
N PRO A 167 11.32 -4.31 1.46
CA PRO A 167 11.98 -5.07 0.39
C PRO A 167 11.38 -6.48 0.24
N CYS A 168 10.15 -6.54 -0.26
CA CYS A 168 9.38 -7.78 -0.46
C CYS A 168 9.11 -8.13 -1.92
N LEU A 169 9.57 -7.33 -2.89
CA LEU A 169 9.41 -7.60 -4.32
C LEU A 169 10.12 -8.90 -4.71
N ASP A 170 9.44 -9.78 -5.45
CA ASP A 170 9.99 -11.03 -5.96
C ASP A 170 10.27 -10.91 -7.46
N GLU A 171 11.49 -10.49 -7.79
CA GLU A 171 11.91 -10.26 -9.19
C GLU A 171 11.82 -11.52 -10.06
N ARG A 172 11.93 -12.71 -9.47
CA ARG A 172 11.88 -13.99 -10.20
C ARG A 172 10.44 -14.39 -10.55
N ALA A 173 9.47 -13.93 -9.76
CA ALA A 173 8.06 -14.18 -9.99
C ALA A 173 7.38 -13.04 -10.80
N CYS A 174 7.97 -11.85 -10.84
CA CYS A 174 7.57 -10.77 -11.74
C CYS A 174 7.65 -11.19 -13.22
N ALA A 175 6.78 -10.63 -14.06
CA ALA A 175 6.75 -10.97 -15.50
C ALA A 175 7.86 -10.28 -16.30
N GLU A 176 8.30 -9.09 -15.86
CA GLU A 176 9.45 -8.37 -16.40
C GLU A 176 10.04 -7.50 -15.28
N VAL A 177 11.36 -7.52 -15.12
CA VAL A 177 12.10 -6.59 -14.28
C VAL A 177 13.30 -6.10 -15.07
N SER A 178 13.51 -4.79 -15.10
CA SER A 178 14.76 -4.19 -15.57
C SER A 178 15.21 -3.07 -14.65
N HIS A 179 16.53 -2.89 -14.58
CA HIS A 179 17.20 -1.85 -13.82
C HIS A 179 17.80 -0.81 -14.77
N TYR A 180 18.09 0.39 -14.27
CA TYR A 180 18.91 1.36 -15.00
C TYR A 180 20.36 0.86 -15.09
N THR A 181 20.91 0.81 -16.29
CA THR A 181 22.36 0.64 -16.51
C THR A 181 23.09 1.99 -16.53
N ALA A 182 24.42 1.99 -16.64
CA ALA A 182 25.22 3.22 -16.74
C ALA A 182 24.92 4.03 -18.03
N GLU A 183 24.42 3.36 -19.06
CA GLU A 183 24.04 3.96 -20.35
C GLU A 183 22.60 4.54 -20.34
N ASP A 184 21.76 4.13 -19.38
CA ASP A 184 20.33 4.46 -19.34
C ASP A 184 19.99 5.77 -18.60
N GLY A 185 20.92 6.32 -17.82
CA GLY A 185 20.64 7.46 -16.95
C GLY A 185 21.84 7.91 -16.12
N PRO A 186 21.66 8.97 -15.31
CA PRO A 186 22.73 9.50 -14.46
C PRO A 186 23.14 8.50 -13.36
N PRO A 187 24.39 8.56 -12.86
CA PRO A 187 24.99 7.50 -12.05
C PRO A 187 24.20 7.11 -10.79
N GLU A 188 23.53 8.06 -10.15
CA GLU A 188 22.70 7.85 -8.96
C GLU A 188 21.46 6.95 -9.18
N ARG A 189 21.19 6.56 -10.44
CA ARG A 189 20.09 5.65 -10.79
C ARG A 189 20.53 4.23 -11.06
N VAL A 190 21.83 3.99 -11.28
CA VAL A 190 22.30 2.68 -11.74
C VAL A 190 21.93 1.61 -10.70
N GLY A 191 21.32 0.51 -11.16
CA GLY A 191 20.79 -0.55 -10.30
C GLY A 191 19.38 -0.30 -9.72
N HIS A 192 18.82 0.91 -9.82
CA HIS A 192 17.42 1.14 -9.42
C HIS A 192 16.46 0.55 -10.46
N TYR A 193 15.26 0.12 -10.02
CA TYR A 193 14.21 -0.37 -10.92
C TYR A 193 13.82 0.68 -11.98
N ARG A 194 13.79 0.23 -13.23
CA ARG A 194 13.37 1.00 -14.41
C ARG A 194 11.99 0.56 -14.88
N THR A 195 11.75 -0.74 -14.91
CA THR A 195 10.46 -1.35 -15.27
C THR A 195 10.20 -2.53 -14.35
N VAL A 196 8.98 -2.61 -13.81
CA VAL A 196 8.43 -3.82 -13.20
C VAL A 196 7.07 -4.09 -13.85
N ARG A 197 6.88 -5.28 -14.43
CA ARG A 197 5.59 -5.73 -14.97
C ARG A 197 5.13 -6.99 -14.27
N GLY A 198 3.81 -7.11 -14.08
CA GLY A 198 3.20 -8.25 -13.41
C GLY A 198 3.77 -8.42 -12.00
N LEU A 199 3.77 -7.33 -11.22
CA LEU A 199 4.37 -7.23 -9.89
C LEU A 199 4.02 -8.45 -9.03
N ARG A 200 5.05 -9.09 -8.47
CA ARG A 200 4.93 -10.12 -7.46
C ARG A 200 5.69 -9.75 -6.20
N ILE A 201 5.15 -10.19 -5.07
CA ILE A 201 5.82 -10.05 -3.77
C ILE A 201 5.90 -11.39 -3.04
N ASP A 202 6.95 -11.53 -2.25
CA ASP A 202 7.13 -12.59 -1.28
C ASP A 202 6.41 -12.22 0.02
N ALA A 203 5.27 -12.89 0.27
CA ALA A 203 4.45 -12.68 1.46
C ALA A 203 5.22 -12.89 2.78
N THR A 204 6.28 -13.70 2.78
CA THR A 204 7.09 -13.96 3.99
C THR A 204 7.94 -12.75 4.40
N LYS A 205 8.28 -11.88 3.44
CA LYS A 205 9.09 -10.67 3.66
C LYS A 205 8.27 -9.44 4.07
N THR A 206 6.94 -9.54 4.11
CA THR A 206 6.04 -8.41 4.43
C THR A 206 6.04 -7.97 5.90
N GLN A 207 6.75 -8.69 6.78
CA GLN A 207 6.84 -8.39 8.22
C GLN A 207 5.48 -8.31 8.94
N GLY A 208 4.42 -8.90 8.37
CA GLY A 208 3.06 -8.82 8.89
C GLY A 208 2.32 -7.49 8.64
N ALA A 209 2.93 -6.54 7.91
CA ALA A 209 2.29 -5.28 7.54
C ALA A 209 1.05 -5.54 6.67
N ARG A 210 -0.06 -4.86 6.96
CA ARG A 210 -1.33 -4.99 6.24
C ARG A 210 -1.46 -3.99 5.11
N VAL A 211 -0.69 -2.90 5.16
CA VAL A 211 -0.57 -1.89 4.11
C VAL A 211 0.91 -1.54 3.96
N LEU A 212 1.44 -1.55 2.72
CA LEU A 212 2.86 -1.32 2.48
C LEU A 212 3.14 -0.78 1.07
N ARG A 213 4.31 -0.18 0.91
CA ARG A 213 4.93 0.13 -0.38
C ARG A 213 6.13 -0.81 -0.58
N THR A 214 6.32 -1.29 -1.80
CA THR A 214 7.51 -2.08 -2.14
C THR A 214 8.75 -1.18 -2.22
N TRP A 215 9.82 -1.54 -1.50
CA TRP A 215 11.11 -0.87 -1.63
C TRP A 215 11.60 -0.90 -3.08
N GLY A 216 12.19 0.20 -3.54
CA GLY A 216 12.60 0.40 -4.94
C GLY A 216 11.46 0.62 -5.94
N TRP A 217 10.25 0.13 -5.68
CA TRP A 217 9.06 0.35 -6.52
C TRP A 217 7.87 0.89 -5.71
N PRO A 218 7.97 2.10 -5.13
CA PRO A 218 7.01 2.58 -4.13
C PRO A 218 5.64 2.99 -4.72
N VAL A 219 5.49 3.00 -6.05
CA VAL A 219 4.25 3.43 -6.74
C VAL A 219 3.05 2.53 -6.48
N SER A 220 3.25 1.23 -6.27
CA SER A 220 2.18 0.26 -5.95
C SER A 220 1.79 0.34 -4.47
N LEU A 221 0.48 0.38 -4.19
CA LEU A 221 -0.08 0.42 -2.84
C LEU A 221 -0.54 -0.99 -2.48
N ILE A 222 0.30 -1.73 -1.78
CA ILE A 222 0.02 -3.12 -1.47
C ILE A 222 -0.83 -3.21 -0.19
N VAL A 223 -1.95 -3.91 -0.28
CA VAL A 223 -2.86 -4.18 0.83
C VAL A 223 -3.05 -5.68 1.05
N SER A 224 -3.20 -6.08 2.31
CA SER A 224 -3.52 -7.46 2.68
C SER A 224 -4.98 -7.81 2.34
N GLU A 225 -5.24 -9.11 2.23
CA GLU A 225 -6.57 -9.69 2.07
C GLU A 225 -7.65 -9.08 2.98
N GLY A 226 -7.37 -8.93 4.28
CA GLY A 226 -8.37 -8.40 5.22
C GLY A 226 -8.74 -6.93 4.95
N ILE A 227 -7.84 -6.13 4.40
CA ILE A 227 -8.13 -4.77 3.95
C ILE A 227 -8.99 -4.81 2.69
N LYS A 228 -8.62 -5.65 1.70
CA LYS A 228 -9.40 -5.83 0.46
C LYS A 228 -10.84 -6.26 0.78
N GLU A 229 -11.02 -7.29 1.59
CA GLU A 229 -12.34 -7.81 1.96
C GLU A 229 -13.20 -6.75 2.67
N ALA A 230 -12.60 -5.92 3.53
CA ALA A 230 -13.31 -4.81 4.19
C ALA A 230 -13.74 -3.71 3.21
N LEU A 231 -12.87 -3.32 2.26
CA LEU A 231 -13.18 -2.32 1.24
C LEU A 231 -14.28 -2.82 0.27
N GLU A 232 -14.24 -4.09 -0.13
CA GLU A 232 -15.29 -4.70 -0.95
C GLU A 232 -16.62 -4.81 -0.19
N HIS A 233 -16.60 -5.19 1.09
CA HIS A 233 -17.80 -5.27 1.91
C HIS A 233 -18.46 -3.91 2.16
N ALA A 234 -17.65 -2.85 2.27
CA ALA A 234 -18.13 -1.47 2.39
C ALA A 234 -18.60 -0.87 1.05
N GLY A 235 -18.50 -1.58 -0.08
CA GLY A 235 -18.98 -1.12 -1.38
C GLY A 235 -18.17 0.04 -1.99
N VAL A 236 -16.89 0.17 -1.61
CA VAL A 236 -16.03 1.31 -1.95
C VAL A 236 -15.87 1.50 -3.46
N SER A 237 -16.22 2.69 -3.94
CA SER A 237 -16.13 3.05 -5.36
C SER A 237 -14.74 3.56 -5.78
N GLY A 238 -14.42 3.44 -7.07
CA GLY A 238 -13.20 4.01 -7.67
C GLY A 238 -11.92 3.19 -7.53
N LEU A 239 -11.97 2.01 -6.92
CA LEU A 239 -10.81 1.13 -6.75
C LEU A 239 -10.81 -0.13 -7.62
N ARG A 240 -9.63 -0.72 -7.76
CA ARG A 240 -9.38 -2.08 -8.28
C ARG A 240 -8.28 -2.76 -7.48
N PHE A 241 -8.31 -4.09 -7.50
CA PHE A 241 -7.28 -4.95 -6.91
C PHE A 241 -6.63 -5.82 -7.98
N ALA A 242 -5.31 -6.00 -7.90
CA ALA A 242 -4.57 -7.03 -8.63
C ALA A 242 -3.81 -7.91 -7.63
N GLU A 243 -4.02 -9.24 -7.64
CA GLU A 243 -3.34 -10.15 -6.70
C GLU A 243 -1.84 -10.23 -7.02
N VAL A 244 -0.98 -9.78 -6.10
CA VAL A 244 0.49 -9.76 -6.23
C VAL A 244 1.18 -10.94 -5.57
N THR A 245 0.49 -11.68 -4.69
CA THR A 245 0.97 -12.98 -4.22
C THR A 245 0.64 -14.09 -5.21
N PRO A 246 1.52 -15.09 -5.42
CA PRO A 246 1.13 -16.29 -6.14
C PRO A 246 0.08 -17.07 -5.32
N PRO A 247 -0.92 -17.71 -5.97
CA PRO A 247 -1.91 -18.51 -5.28
C PRO A 247 -1.23 -19.68 -4.55
N SER A 248 -1.58 -19.90 -3.28
CA SER A 248 -1.00 -20.97 -2.47
C SER A 248 -1.20 -22.33 -3.16
N PRO A 249 -0.16 -23.17 -3.29
CA PRO A 249 -0.25 -24.43 -4.01
C PRO A 249 -1.34 -25.32 -3.38
N ALA A 250 -2.37 -25.63 -4.18
CA ALA A 250 -3.57 -26.29 -3.71
C ALA A 250 -3.23 -27.58 -2.95
N ARG A 251 -3.61 -27.63 -1.66
CA ARG A 251 -3.32 -28.74 -0.76
C ARG A 251 -3.94 -30.02 -1.32
N LYS A 252 -3.13 -30.86 -1.98
CA LYS A 252 -3.56 -32.13 -2.62
C LYS A 252 -4.39 -32.93 -1.61
N ARG A 253 -5.71 -32.99 -1.81
CA ARG A 253 -6.62 -33.75 -0.93
C ARG A 253 -6.14 -35.20 -0.91
N ARG A 254 -5.64 -35.65 0.26
CA ARG A 254 -5.13 -37.00 0.47
C ARG A 254 -6.32 -37.97 0.31
N ARG A 255 -6.47 -38.49 -0.91
CA ARG A 255 -7.57 -39.38 -1.31
C ARG A 255 -7.41 -40.68 -0.52
N LYS A 256 -8.20 -40.84 0.56
CA LYS A 256 -8.20 -42.06 1.38
C LYS A 256 -8.50 -43.25 0.46
N THR A 257 -7.50 -44.06 0.17
CA THR A 257 -7.65 -45.35 -0.49
C THR A 257 -8.45 -46.26 0.44
N ARG A 258 -9.69 -46.54 0.05
CA ARG A 258 -10.53 -47.55 0.72
C ARG A 258 -9.86 -48.90 0.49
N SER A 259 -9.26 -49.48 1.52
CA SER A 259 -8.78 -50.87 1.49
C SER A 259 -9.99 -51.78 1.27
N LYS A 260 -9.93 -52.59 0.21
CA LYS A 260 -10.95 -53.60 -0.09
C LYS A 260 -10.77 -54.75 0.93
N PRO A 261 -11.82 -55.22 1.62
CA PRO A 261 -11.67 -56.34 2.55
C PRO A 261 -11.33 -57.61 1.77
N ARG A 262 -10.35 -58.37 2.24
CA ARG A 262 -10.11 -59.74 1.78
C ARG A 262 -11.27 -60.62 2.24
N ARG A 263 -12.03 -61.14 1.29
CA ARG A 263 -12.54 -62.52 1.34
C ARG A 263 -11.54 -63.33 0.50
N GLY A 264 -11.09 -64.51 0.89
CA GLY A 264 -11.68 -65.47 1.80
C GLY A 264 -11.44 -66.80 1.13
#